data_AF-A0A2G9TE11-F1
#
_entry.id   AF-A0A2G9TE11-F1
#
_cell.length_a   1.000
_cell.length_b   1.000
_cell.length_c   1.000
_cell.angle_alpha   90.00
_cell.angle_beta   90.00
_cell.angle_gamma   90.00
#
_symmetry.space_group_name_H-M   'P 1'
#
loop_
_entity.id
_entity.type
_entity.pdbx_description
1 polymer ?
#
loop_
_entity_poly.entity_id
_entity_poly.type
_entity_poly.pdbx_seq_one_letter_code
_entity_poly.pdbx_strand_id
1 'polypeptide(L)'
;IGTAAHELGHALGFLHTHTRYDRNRYVTVNKKYLNVRLIAAINVTLFYTPSGCGEVLKADRNWTKLEGNPYNMTFGYQDGYKKCHYWITAPNDTKVEVQIVNLPANVSDYGCKYAGVEIKTHADQRLTGYRFCSRDDINTTLISNSSTVPVIMYMRRRRNHTEAVLQYRYVEGNANLYAD
;
A
#
# COMPACT_ATOMS: atom_id res chain seq x y z
N ILE A 1 13.86 -13.99 8.00
CA ILE A 1 14.21 -12.76 8.76
C ILE A 1 12.98 -11.91 9.09
N GLY A 2 12.02 -11.71 8.18
CA GLY A 2 10.80 -10.92 8.46
C GLY A 2 9.95 -11.43 9.63
N THR A 3 9.74 -12.75 9.75
CA THR A 3 8.96 -13.35 10.86
C THR A 3 9.63 -13.16 12.21
N ALA A 4 10.93 -13.44 12.34
CA ALA A 4 11.63 -13.23 13.62
C ALA A 4 11.62 -11.76 14.06
N ALA A 5 11.80 -10.82 13.12
CA ALA A 5 11.68 -9.40 13.40
C ALA A 5 10.22 -8.99 13.74
N HIS A 6 9.22 -9.63 13.12
CA HIS A 6 7.80 -9.44 13.42
C HIS A 6 7.46 -9.89 14.85
N GLU A 7 7.93 -11.08 15.26
CA GLU A 7 7.69 -11.61 16.61
C GLU A 7 8.48 -10.84 17.69
N LEU A 8 9.73 -10.45 17.42
CA LEU A 8 10.49 -9.56 18.32
C LEU A 8 9.81 -8.20 18.47
N GLY A 9 9.21 -7.69 17.39
CA GLY A 9 8.38 -6.49 17.44
C GLY A 9 7.24 -6.64 18.44
N HIS A 10 6.44 -7.71 18.34
CA HIS A 10 5.36 -7.97 19.30
C HIS A 10 5.87 -8.09 20.74
N ALA A 11 7.01 -8.76 20.97
CA ALA A 11 7.62 -8.88 22.30
C ALA A 11 8.05 -7.54 22.90
N LEU A 12 8.43 -6.57 22.07
CA LEU A 12 8.76 -5.19 22.47
C LEU A 12 7.54 -4.26 22.54
N GLY A 13 6.32 -4.79 22.39
CA GLY A 13 5.07 -4.02 22.38
C GLY A 13 4.73 -3.37 21.02
N PHE A 14 5.50 -3.63 19.98
CA PHE A 14 5.25 -3.15 18.62
C PHE A 14 4.22 -4.02 17.90
N LEU A 15 2.94 -3.80 18.19
CA LEU A 15 1.83 -4.46 17.52
C LEU A 15 1.62 -3.92 16.10
N HIS A 16 2.14 -4.64 15.10
CA HIS A 16 1.94 -4.33 13.67
C HIS A 16 2.37 -2.90 13.25
N THR A 17 3.15 -2.20 14.11
CA THR A 17 3.55 -0.80 13.93
C THR A 17 4.44 -0.57 12.71
N HIS A 18 5.11 -1.64 12.24
CA HIS A 18 5.89 -1.65 11.00
C HIS A 18 5.07 -1.24 9.76
N THR A 19 3.74 -1.20 9.85
CA THR A 19 2.84 -0.87 8.76
C THR A 19 2.10 0.45 8.90
N ARG A 20 2.36 1.19 9.98
CA ARG A 20 1.76 2.50 10.17
C ARG A 20 2.23 3.48 9.11
N TYR A 21 1.36 4.42 8.76
CA TYR A 21 1.65 5.44 7.76
C TYR A 21 2.74 6.44 8.19
N ASP A 22 2.95 6.59 9.50
CA ASP A 22 3.93 7.50 10.08
C ASP A 22 5.20 6.79 10.57
N ARG A 23 5.32 5.47 10.36
CA ARG A 23 6.44 4.65 10.86
C ARG A 23 7.82 5.21 10.52
N ASN A 24 7.99 5.75 9.31
CA ASN A 24 9.27 6.30 8.86
C ASN A 24 9.68 7.60 9.59
N ARG A 25 8.77 8.24 10.34
CA ARG A 25 9.11 9.38 11.21
C ARG A 25 9.85 8.96 12.48
N TYR A 26 9.73 7.68 12.87
CA TYR A 26 10.22 7.18 14.16
C TYR A 26 11.18 6.00 14.04
N VAL A 27 11.14 5.25 12.93
CA VAL A 27 11.94 4.03 12.72
C VAL A 27 12.67 4.09 11.39
N THR A 28 14.00 4.04 11.44
CA THR A 28 14.88 3.99 10.27
C THR A 28 15.64 2.66 10.21
N VAL A 29 15.62 1.99 9.05
CA VAL A 29 16.41 0.78 8.84
C VAL A 29 17.85 1.15 8.49
N ASN A 30 18.82 0.71 9.30
CA ASN A 30 20.23 0.87 8.98
C ASN A 30 20.65 -0.11 7.87
N LYS A 31 20.82 0.42 6.66
CA LYS A 31 21.14 -0.38 5.47
C LYS A 31 22.63 -0.77 5.35
N LYS A 32 23.51 -0.27 6.25
CA LYS A 32 24.98 -0.46 6.17
C LYS A 32 25.41 -1.93 6.11
N TYR A 33 24.64 -2.83 6.73
CA TYR A 33 24.97 -4.25 6.85
C TYR A 33 24.03 -5.16 6.04
N LEU A 34 23.15 -4.59 5.22
CA LEU A 34 22.24 -5.37 4.37
C LEU A 34 22.89 -5.56 3.00
N ASN A 35 23.35 -6.78 2.70
CA ASN A 35 23.81 -7.13 1.37
C ASN A 35 22.59 -7.43 0.47
N VAL A 36 22.12 -6.41 -0.26
CA VAL A 36 20.89 -6.50 -1.08
C VAL A 36 21.14 -7.12 -2.47
N ARG A 37 22.34 -7.62 -2.76
CA ARG A 37 22.66 -8.25 -4.05
C ARG A 37 22.15 -9.68 -4.13
N LEU A 38 20.84 -9.85 -4.30
CA LEU A 38 20.25 -11.12 -4.70
C LEU A 38 18.83 -10.97 -5.30
N ILE A 39 18.52 -9.90 -6.04
CA ILE A 39 17.33 -9.87 -6.95
C ILE A 39 17.56 -9.00 -8.21
N ALA A 40 18.81 -8.74 -8.62
CA ALA A 40 19.11 -7.93 -9.81
C ALA A 40 19.41 -8.78 -11.08
N ALA A 41 19.13 -10.08 -11.03
CA ALA A 41 19.43 -11.02 -12.13
C ALA A 41 18.19 -11.80 -12.61
N ILE A 42 16.99 -11.26 -12.40
CA ILE A 42 15.81 -11.76 -13.08
C ILE A 42 15.20 -10.58 -13.82
N ASN A 43 15.40 -10.54 -15.15
CA ASN A 43 14.63 -9.73 -16.10
C ASN A 43 13.18 -10.24 -16.12
N VAL A 44 12.50 -10.13 -14.99
CA VAL A 44 11.09 -10.42 -14.87
C VAL A 44 10.40 -9.07 -15.02
N THR A 45 10.13 -8.70 -16.27
CA THR A 45 8.98 -7.86 -16.63
C THR A 45 7.69 -8.65 -16.42
N LEU A 46 7.55 -9.36 -15.30
CA LEU A 46 6.25 -9.83 -14.85
C LEU A 46 5.70 -8.70 -14.01
N PHE A 47 4.85 -7.89 -14.63
CA PHE A 47 3.65 -7.46 -13.94
C PHE A 47 2.91 -8.75 -13.54
N TYR A 48 3.39 -9.42 -12.47
CA TYR A 48 2.72 -10.55 -11.88
C TYR A 48 1.41 -9.97 -11.37
N THR A 49 0.33 -10.21 -12.10
CA THR A 49 -1.02 -10.08 -11.59
C THR A 49 -1.19 -11.29 -10.68
N PRO A 50 -1.02 -11.17 -9.34
CA PRO A 50 -1.31 -12.30 -8.46
C PRO A 50 -2.72 -12.81 -8.78
N SER A 51 -2.89 -14.12 -8.77
CA SER A 51 -4.17 -14.76 -9.09
C SER A 51 -5.31 -14.14 -8.27
N GLY A 52 -6.18 -13.39 -8.94
CA GLY A 52 -7.22 -12.61 -8.28
C GLY A 52 -7.57 -11.32 -9.02
N CYS A 53 -8.14 -10.38 -8.27
CA CYS A 53 -8.55 -9.07 -8.78
C CYS A 53 -7.44 -8.02 -8.70
N GLY A 54 -7.67 -6.93 -9.41
CA GLY A 54 -6.73 -5.83 -9.56
C GLY A 54 -6.27 -5.69 -11.00
N GLU A 55 -5.66 -4.55 -11.30
CA GLU A 55 -5.26 -4.20 -12.65
C GLU A 55 -4.15 -3.13 -12.63
N VAL A 56 -3.54 -2.93 -13.80
CA VAL A 56 -2.63 -1.79 -14.01
C VAL A 56 -3.46 -0.60 -14.47
N LEU A 57 -3.45 0.46 -13.66
CA LEU A 57 -4.17 1.70 -13.90
C LEU A 57 -3.20 2.75 -14.41
N LYS A 58 -3.63 3.54 -15.40
CA LYS A 58 -2.86 4.70 -15.87
C LYS A 58 -3.42 5.95 -15.22
N ALA A 59 -2.56 6.69 -14.52
CA ALA A 59 -2.90 7.97 -13.93
C ALA A 59 -2.99 9.05 -15.02
N ASP A 60 -4.00 9.92 -14.89
CA ASP A 60 -4.15 11.15 -15.67
C ASP A 60 -3.85 12.37 -14.76
N ARG A 61 -3.83 13.60 -15.31
CA ARG A 61 -3.77 14.85 -14.52
C ARG A 61 -5.03 15.05 -13.69
N ASN A 62 -6.16 14.54 -14.19
CA ASN A 62 -7.44 14.60 -13.51
C ASN A 62 -7.58 13.47 -12.49
N TRP A 63 -8.32 13.76 -11.42
CA TRP A 63 -8.66 12.76 -10.41
C TRP A 63 -9.50 11.64 -10.99
N THR A 64 -9.01 10.41 -10.86
CA THR A 64 -9.71 9.19 -11.23
C THR A 64 -9.99 8.37 -9.99
N LYS A 65 -11.23 7.89 -9.82
CA LYS A 65 -11.59 7.03 -8.69
C LYS A 65 -11.15 5.59 -8.92
N LEU A 66 -10.73 4.95 -7.83
CA LEU A 66 -10.48 3.51 -7.74
C LEU A 66 -11.34 2.94 -6.62
N GLU A 67 -12.22 2.02 -6.98
CA GLU A 67 -13.10 1.30 -6.07
C GLU A 67 -12.76 -0.18 -6.08
N GLY A 68 -12.51 -0.76 -4.90
CA GLY A 68 -12.27 -2.19 -4.79
C GLY A 68 -13.57 -2.96 -4.92
N ASN A 69 -13.68 -3.86 -5.89
CA ASN A 69 -14.84 -4.75 -5.99
C ASN A 69 -14.67 -5.95 -5.02
N PRO A 70 -15.44 -6.01 -3.92
CA PRO A 70 -15.27 -7.04 -2.89
C PRO A 70 -15.61 -8.46 -3.38
N TYR A 71 -16.41 -8.58 -4.44
CA TYR A 71 -16.84 -9.87 -5.00
C TYR A 71 -15.76 -10.54 -5.84
N ASN A 72 -14.86 -9.77 -6.44
CA ASN A 72 -13.76 -10.29 -7.25
C ASN A 72 -12.52 -10.63 -6.40
N MET A 73 -12.55 -10.34 -5.10
CA MET A 73 -11.45 -10.65 -4.18
C MET A 73 -11.37 -12.15 -3.92
N THR A 74 -10.45 -12.81 -4.61
CA THR A 74 -10.16 -14.22 -4.41
C THR A 74 -9.41 -14.43 -3.09
N PHE A 75 -9.55 -15.64 -2.54
CA PHE A 75 -8.87 -16.02 -1.30
C PHE A 75 -7.37 -16.17 -1.52
N GLY A 76 -6.57 -15.44 -0.73
CA GLY A 76 -5.17 -15.79 -0.51
C GLY A 76 -5.10 -17.14 0.18
N TYR A 77 -4.33 -18.07 -0.38
CA TYR A 77 -4.40 -19.50 -0.05
C TYR A 77 -3.93 -19.84 1.39
N GLN A 78 -3.33 -18.90 2.15
CA GLN A 78 -2.68 -19.24 3.43
C GLN A 78 -2.74 -18.17 4.55
N ASP A 79 -2.97 -16.89 4.26
CA ASP A 79 -2.90 -15.82 5.28
C ASP A 79 -4.26 -15.38 5.87
N GLY A 80 -5.36 -15.92 5.32
CA GLY A 80 -6.72 -15.60 5.76
C GLY A 80 -7.21 -14.23 5.29
N TYR A 81 -6.62 -13.66 4.25
CA TYR A 81 -7.07 -12.42 3.61
C TYR A 81 -7.53 -12.65 2.17
N LYS A 82 -8.51 -11.85 1.75
CA LYS A 82 -8.84 -11.61 0.34
C LYS A 82 -8.15 -10.31 -0.07
N LYS A 83 -7.56 -10.23 -1.26
CA LYS A 83 -6.79 -9.07 -1.73
C LYS A 83 -7.06 -8.74 -3.20
N CYS A 84 -7.06 -7.46 -3.54
CA CYS A 84 -6.89 -6.97 -4.91
C CYS A 84 -5.59 -6.18 -5.00
N HIS A 85 -4.85 -6.37 -6.09
CA HIS A 85 -3.56 -5.73 -6.32
C HIS A 85 -3.64 -4.78 -7.52
N TYR A 86 -3.63 -3.49 -7.25
CA TYR A 86 -3.65 -2.44 -8.27
C TYR A 86 -2.26 -1.82 -8.43
N TRP A 87 -1.91 -1.47 -9.66
CA TRP A 87 -0.65 -0.81 -9.99
C TRP A 87 -0.97 0.50 -10.70
N ILE A 88 -0.86 1.62 -9.99
CA ILE A 88 -1.09 2.94 -10.57
C ILE A 88 0.21 3.40 -11.22
N THR A 89 0.19 3.63 -12.52
CA THR A 89 1.35 4.02 -13.32
C THR A 89 1.15 5.42 -13.89
N ALA A 90 2.18 6.24 -13.80
CA ALA A 90 2.23 7.60 -14.33
C ALA A 90 3.32 7.71 -15.40
N PRO A 91 3.28 8.74 -16.25
CA PRO A 91 4.36 9.02 -17.20
C PRO A 91 5.74 9.13 -16.54
N ASN A 92 6.81 8.96 -17.32
CA ASN A 92 8.17 9.10 -16.81
C ASN A 92 8.39 10.47 -16.14
N ASP A 93 9.19 10.47 -15.09
CA ASP A 93 9.54 11.65 -14.27
C ASP A 93 8.36 12.37 -13.58
N THR A 94 7.19 11.74 -13.57
CA THR A 94 6.03 12.19 -12.79
C THR A 94 5.83 11.30 -11.56
N LYS A 95 5.12 11.86 -10.59
CA LYS A 95 4.74 11.18 -9.35
C LYS A 95 3.24 10.89 -9.39
N VAL A 96 2.81 9.89 -8.63
CA VAL A 96 1.40 9.58 -8.42
C VAL A 96 0.98 10.19 -7.09
N GLU A 97 -0.09 10.97 -7.13
CA GLU A 97 -0.78 11.46 -5.95
C GLU A 97 -2.01 10.57 -5.72
N VAL A 98 -2.16 10.05 -4.50
CA VAL A 98 -3.28 9.19 -4.10
C VAL A 98 -3.95 9.80 -2.88
N GLN A 99 -5.27 9.97 -2.94
CA GLN A 99 -6.08 10.42 -1.81
C GLN A 99 -7.08 9.35 -1.38
N ILE A 100 -7.25 9.20 -0.07
CA ILE A 100 -8.24 8.31 0.53
C ILE A 100 -9.60 8.99 0.54
N VAL A 101 -10.56 8.45 -0.22
CA VAL A 101 -11.93 8.99 -0.30
C VAL A 101 -12.84 8.32 0.72
N ASN A 102 -12.71 7.00 0.89
CA ASN A 102 -13.52 6.26 1.85
C ASN A 102 -12.78 5.02 2.38
N LEU A 103 -13.09 4.64 3.60
CA LEU A 103 -12.58 3.44 4.26
C LEU A 103 -13.69 2.67 4.97
N PRO A 104 -13.56 1.32 5.07
CA PRO A 104 -14.56 0.46 5.70
C PRO A 104 -14.83 0.84 7.16
N ALA A 105 -16.10 0.76 7.57
CA ALA A 105 -16.51 0.97 8.96
C ALA A 105 -16.12 -0.21 9.87
N ASN A 106 -15.92 0.05 11.17
CA ASN A 106 -15.78 -0.99 12.20
C ASN A 106 -14.64 -2.01 11.94
N VAL A 107 -13.57 -1.55 11.29
CA VAL A 107 -12.35 -2.33 11.07
C VAL A 107 -11.09 -1.65 11.61
N SER A 108 -11.23 -0.43 12.14
CA SER A 108 -10.15 0.31 12.76
C SER A 108 -9.69 -0.43 14.00
N ASP A 109 -8.49 -1.01 13.89
CA ASP A 109 -7.80 -1.73 14.94
C ASP A 109 -6.30 -1.61 14.64
N TYR A 110 -5.47 -1.83 15.65
CA TYR A 110 -4.02 -1.75 15.56
C TYR A 110 -3.49 -2.57 14.37
N GLY A 111 -2.78 -1.88 13.47
CA GLY A 111 -2.18 -2.47 12.26
C GLY A 111 -3.15 -2.82 11.14
N CYS A 112 -4.42 -2.41 11.24
CA CYS A 112 -5.44 -2.63 10.22
C CYS A 112 -5.63 -4.11 9.85
N LYS A 113 -5.57 -5.03 10.82
CA LYS A 113 -5.60 -6.50 10.61
C LYS A 113 -6.90 -7.07 10.02
N TYR A 114 -7.89 -6.22 9.75
CA TYR A 114 -9.27 -6.62 9.52
C TYR A 114 -9.75 -6.34 8.09
N ALA A 115 -9.55 -5.11 7.63
CA ALA A 115 -9.70 -4.68 6.25
C ALA A 115 -9.05 -3.32 6.10
N GLY A 116 -8.77 -2.92 4.87
CA GLY A 116 -8.25 -1.60 4.58
C GLY A 116 -7.52 -1.57 3.24
N VAL A 117 -6.67 -0.56 3.12
CA VAL A 117 -5.82 -0.34 1.96
C VAL A 117 -4.36 -0.26 2.40
N GLU A 118 -3.46 -0.89 1.66
CA GLU A 118 -2.02 -0.70 1.77
C GLU A 118 -1.52 0.05 0.54
N ILE A 119 -0.90 1.23 0.72
CA ILE A 119 -0.43 2.10 -0.35
C ILE A 119 1.11 2.21 -0.27
N LYS A 120 1.81 1.93 -1.38
CA LYS A 120 3.29 1.95 -1.43
C LYS A 120 3.82 3.17 -2.19
N THR A 121 3.90 4.32 -1.52
CA THR A 121 4.42 5.58 -2.08
C THR A 121 5.91 5.85 -1.79
N HIS A 122 6.55 4.98 -1.00
CA HIS A 122 7.98 5.10 -0.67
C HIS A 122 8.90 4.89 -1.87
N ALA A 123 10.13 5.42 -1.78
CA ALA A 123 11.19 5.17 -2.75
C ALA A 123 11.57 3.68 -2.84
N ASP A 124 11.59 2.98 -1.71
CA ASP A 124 11.89 1.55 -1.64
C ASP A 124 10.59 0.75 -1.48
N GLN A 125 10.03 0.30 -2.61
CA GLN A 125 8.74 -0.41 -2.65
C GLN A 125 8.81 -1.87 -2.17
N ARG A 126 10.00 -2.37 -1.81
CA ARG A 126 10.16 -3.68 -1.18
C ARG A 126 9.71 -3.66 0.28
N LEU A 127 9.60 -2.48 0.88
CA LEU A 127 9.09 -2.32 2.23
C LEU A 127 7.55 -2.44 2.25
N THR A 128 7.01 -2.87 3.38
CA THR A 128 5.56 -2.86 3.58
C THR A 128 5.04 -1.43 3.45
N GLY A 129 3.95 -1.27 2.71
CA GLY A 129 3.34 0.04 2.49
C GLY A 129 2.63 0.57 3.73
N TYR A 130 2.09 1.77 3.61
CA TYR A 130 1.26 2.38 4.63
C TYR A 130 -0.13 1.74 4.61
N ARG A 131 -0.58 1.20 5.75
CA ARG A 131 -1.93 0.67 5.91
C ARG A 131 -2.88 1.67 6.52
N PHE A 132 -4.05 1.81 5.92
CA PHE A 132 -5.14 2.66 6.39
C PHE A 132 -6.43 1.86 6.49
N CYS A 133 -7.17 2.13 7.56
CA CYS A 133 -8.43 1.47 7.89
C CYS A 133 -9.30 2.29 8.85
N SER A 134 -8.80 3.40 9.41
CA SER A 134 -9.61 4.28 10.24
C SER A 134 -10.33 5.30 9.38
N ARG A 135 -11.56 5.66 9.75
CA ARG A 135 -12.28 6.75 9.08
C ARG A 135 -11.61 8.11 9.29
N ASP A 136 -10.81 8.25 10.34
CA ASP A 136 -10.01 9.46 10.59
C ASP A 136 -8.92 9.66 9.54
N ASP A 137 -8.55 8.62 8.80
CA ASP A 137 -7.56 8.69 7.73
C ASP A 137 -8.17 9.16 6.38
N ILE A 138 -9.49 9.35 6.30
CA ILE A 138 -10.15 9.88 5.09
C ILE A 138 -9.62 11.29 4.81
N ASN A 139 -9.49 11.64 3.53
CA ASN A 139 -8.83 12.85 3.02
C ASN A 139 -7.31 12.88 3.15
N THR A 140 -6.67 11.82 3.69
CA THR A 140 -5.20 11.70 3.64
C THR A 140 -4.74 11.59 2.19
N THR A 141 -3.75 12.42 1.84
CA THR A 141 -3.12 12.45 0.52
C THR A 141 -1.67 12.01 0.61
N LEU A 142 -1.23 11.15 -0.30
CA LEU A 142 0.12 10.64 -0.40
C LEU A 142 0.69 10.92 -1.79
N ILE A 143 1.89 11.50 -1.84
CA ILE A 143 2.66 11.69 -3.07
C ILE A 143 3.76 10.64 -3.13
N SER A 144 3.88 9.95 -4.27
CA SER A 144 4.87 8.91 -4.48
C SER A 144 6.27 9.45 -4.77
N ASN A 145 7.28 8.62 -4.51
CA ASN A 145 8.67 8.85 -4.95
C ASN A 145 9.01 8.11 -6.26
N SER A 146 8.03 7.48 -6.89
CA SER A 146 8.17 6.66 -8.10
C SER A 146 6.97 6.88 -9.01
N SER A 147 7.13 6.73 -10.33
CA SER A 147 6.05 6.79 -11.31
C SER A 147 5.08 5.61 -11.22
N THR A 148 5.36 4.59 -10.41
CA THR A 148 4.46 3.45 -10.18
C THR A 148 4.12 3.36 -8.70
N VAL A 149 2.86 3.13 -8.34
CA VAL A 149 2.39 2.93 -6.96
C VAL A 149 1.59 1.64 -6.85
N PRO A 150 2.13 0.62 -6.16
CA PRO A 150 1.36 -0.54 -5.75
C PRO A 150 0.33 -0.17 -4.68
N VAL A 151 -0.93 -0.53 -4.92
CA VAL A 151 -2.06 -0.40 -4.00
C VAL A 151 -2.67 -1.78 -3.76
N ILE A 152 -2.84 -2.14 -2.50
CA ILE A 152 -3.41 -3.43 -2.12
C ILE A 152 -4.63 -3.16 -1.26
N MET A 153 -5.81 -3.45 -1.80
CA MET A 153 -7.05 -3.46 -1.01
C MET A 153 -7.22 -4.86 -0.43
N TYR A 154 -7.57 -4.96 0.85
CA TYR A 154 -7.64 -6.25 1.52
C TYR A 154 -8.73 -6.31 2.58
N MET A 155 -9.20 -7.53 2.86
CA MET A 155 -10.09 -7.83 3.98
C MET A 155 -9.90 -9.25 4.49
N ARG A 156 -10.27 -9.51 5.74
CA ARG A 156 -10.30 -10.85 6.32
C ARG A 156 -11.29 -11.77 5.61
N ARG A 157 -10.97 -13.05 5.55
CA ARG A 157 -11.73 -14.13 4.86
C ARG A 157 -13.24 -14.10 5.12
N ARG A 158 -13.65 -13.82 6.36
CA ARG A 158 -15.05 -13.83 6.81
C ARG A 158 -15.83 -12.57 6.44
N ARG A 159 -15.18 -11.53 5.90
CA ARG A 159 -15.84 -10.32 5.41
C ARG A 159 -16.14 -10.45 3.92
N ASN A 160 -17.24 -9.80 3.52
CA ASN A 160 -17.74 -9.81 2.15
C ASN A 160 -17.84 -8.41 1.54
N HIS A 161 -17.40 -7.37 2.26
CA HIS A 161 -17.49 -5.99 1.80
C HIS A 161 -16.22 -5.21 2.16
N THR A 162 -15.65 -4.53 1.17
CA THR A 162 -14.59 -3.52 1.33
C THR A 162 -15.10 -2.23 0.72
N GLU A 163 -15.39 -1.24 1.55
CA GLU A 163 -15.85 0.09 1.11
C GLU A 163 -14.67 1.03 0.80
N ALA A 164 -13.48 0.47 0.53
CA ALA A 164 -12.29 1.25 0.30
C ALA A 164 -12.37 1.94 -1.07
N VAL A 165 -12.41 3.27 -1.05
CA VAL A 165 -12.41 4.10 -2.24
C VAL A 165 -11.21 5.03 -2.17
N LEU A 166 -10.43 5.04 -3.24
CA LEU A 166 -9.32 5.97 -3.44
C LEU A 166 -9.62 6.84 -4.65
N GLN A 167 -8.91 7.94 -4.75
CA GLN A 167 -8.74 8.64 -6.01
C GLN A 167 -7.26 8.90 -6.25
N TYR A 168 -6.87 8.94 -7.52
CA TYR A 168 -5.49 9.10 -7.92
C TYR A 168 -5.36 9.99 -9.15
N ARG A 169 -4.20 10.63 -9.27
CA ARG A 169 -3.75 11.38 -10.46
C ARG A 169 -2.23 11.39 -10.51
N TYR A 170 -1.65 11.83 -11.62
CA TYR A 170 -0.22 12.15 -11.66
C TYR A 170 0.02 13.65 -11.43
N VAL A 171 1.17 13.95 -10.85
CA VAL A 171 1.68 15.29 -10.61
C VAL A 171 3.13 15.38 -11.07
N GLU A 172 3.59 16.58 -11.41
CA GLU A 172 4.98 16.79 -11.84
C GLU A 172 5.97 16.50 -10.70
N GLY A 173 7.15 15.98 -11.02
CA GLY A 173 8.16 15.55 -10.04
C GLY A 173 8.62 16.62 -9.05
N ASN A 174 8.43 17.91 -9.41
CA ASN A 174 8.73 19.09 -8.61
C ASN A 174 7.54 19.64 -7.80
N ALA A 175 6.44 18.89 -7.63
CA ALA A 175 5.43 19.24 -6.65
C ALA A 175 6.10 19.33 -5.27
N ASN A 176 6.37 20.55 -4.82
CA ASN A 176 7.06 20.87 -3.59
C ASN A 176 6.40 20.13 -2.42
N LEU A 177 7.24 19.44 -1.65
CA LEU A 177 6.97 19.16 -0.25
C LEU A 177 6.65 20.52 0.40
N TYR A 178 5.67 20.56 1.30
CA TYR A 178 5.09 21.75 1.94
C TYR A 178 3.99 22.44 1.13
N ALA A 179 2.75 22.03 1.41
CA ALA A 179 1.60 22.91 1.40
C ALA A 179 0.92 22.74 2.77
N ASP A 180 1.12 23.76 3.60
CA ASP A 180 0.44 24.22 4.83
C ASP A 180 -0.11 23.19 5.84
#